data_AF-A0A9D1WBB3-F1
#
_entry.id   AF-A0A9D1WBB3-F1
#
_cell.length_a   1.000
_cell.length_b   1.000
_cell.length_c   1.000
_cell.angle_alpha   90.00
_cell.angle_beta   90.00
_cell.angle_gamma   90.00
#
_symmetry.space_group_name_H-M   'P 1'
#
loop_
_entity.id
_entity.type
_entity.pdbx_description
1 polymer ?
#
loop_
_entity_poly.entity_id
_entity_poly.type
_entity_poly.pdbx_seq_one_letter_code
_entity_poly.pdbx_strand_id
1 'polypeptide(L)'
;MKNKSSSKGVLYRCLLYCIAILLLVMIPLKSFSQSTGELTTDSLVKMGFENVRWTDTPEERVYVVENSAYKIQALGIRKAVDIIQSMGLPKDKSCKLIVTNYNIPQVSLTYQPLAGDTTVVNGEDWKVSYDIGDSWDKVKKEKKKNSSLFKVDILVYPQLYFKNYIITQIYQALLEFSPAVEVSLWPGMKFTGQIVFPVYNDGYGETAGKIHPGYLTLAQKFRLPYNIQSTVTIGMFDYNTYGADLNLFYPFKDERFSLEGRIGYVGFGYWHGFKFRYNDKYTTYWSVGGNFYWPRYNTQFKLRAEQYLLKEKGVRFEMIRHFRYASIGFYAVKAEHANSNGGFKFIVALPPYKYKRHKYIPRVSTSLGTGITYNAGNEKYYYKMPYSNASDNIMQQNSFNPYFIKSELLNF
;
A
#
# COMPACT_ATOMS: atom_id res chain seq x y z
N MET A 1 -83.00 -37.12 0.94
CA MET A 1 -81.63 -37.59 1.28
C MET A 1 -80.85 -36.41 1.87
N LYS A 2 -80.57 -36.40 3.18
CA LYS A 2 -79.71 -35.38 3.81
C LYS A 2 -78.27 -35.86 3.77
N ASN A 3 -77.41 -35.16 3.02
CA ASN A 3 -75.99 -35.49 2.85
C ASN A 3 -75.25 -35.44 4.20
N LYS A 4 -74.72 -36.59 4.63
CA LYS A 4 -73.78 -36.70 5.76
C LYS A 4 -72.46 -36.06 5.34
N SER A 5 -72.14 -34.88 5.89
CA SER A 5 -70.79 -34.33 5.87
C SER A 5 -69.85 -35.30 6.59
N SER A 6 -68.87 -35.83 5.86
CA SER A 6 -67.92 -36.82 6.38
C SER A 6 -66.95 -36.13 7.35
N SER A 7 -67.13 -36.34 8.66
CA SER A 7 -66.24 -35.82 9.72
C SER A 7 -64.78 -36.24 9.54
N LYS A 8 -64.52 -37.32 8.78
CA LYS A 8 -63.17 -37.80 8.46
C LYS A 8 -62.39 -36.83 7.57
N GLY A 9 -63.04 -36.05 6.71
CA GLY A 9 -62.37 -35.08 5.82
C GLY A 9 -61.89 -33.83 6.55
N VAL A 10 -62.61 -33.40 7.58
CA VAL A 10 -62.25 -32.24 8.42
C VAL A 10 -61.08 -32.58 9.34
N LEU A 11 -61.07 -33.79 9.91
CA LEU A 11 -59.97 -34.28 10.74
C LEU A 11 -58.65 -34.39 9.96
N TYR A 12 -58.70 -34.88 8.71
CA TYR A 12 -57.53 -35.00 7.85
C TYR A 12 -56.93 -33.64 7.47
N ARG A 13 -57.79 -32.63 7.21
CA ARG A 13 -57.35 -31.25 6.97
C ARG A 13 -56.71 -30.65 8.22
N CYS A 14 -57.30 -30.84 9.41
CA CYS A 14 -56.68 -30.40 10.66
C CYS A 14 -55.32 -31.07 10.91
N LEU A 15 -55.20 -32.37 10.66
CA LEU A 15 -53.94 -33.09 10.82
C LEU A 15 -52.86 -32.57 9.86
N LEU A 16 -53.22 -32.28 8.61
CA LEU A 16 -52.33 -31.66 7.61
C LEU A 16 -51.89 -30.24 8.01
N TYR A 17 -52.79 -29.43 8.55
CA TYR A 17 -52.45 -28.12 9.09
C TYR A 17 -51.52 -28.23 10.30
N CYS A 18 -51.77 -29.18 11.22
CA CYS A 18 -50.89 -29.44 12.36
C CYS A 18 -49.49 -29.89 11.93
N ILE A 19 -49.38 -30.79 10.93
CA ILE A 19 -48.10 -31.25 10.38
C ILE A 19 -47.37 -30.10 9.67
N ALA A 20 -48.09 -29.27 8.90
CA ALA A 20 -47.51 -28.09 8.25
C ALA A 20 -46.99 -27.06 9.25
N ILE A 21 -47.71 -26.83 10.36
CA ILE A 21 -47.26 -25.94 11.45
C ILE A 21 -46.06 -26.55 12.17
N LEU A 22 -46.06 -27.86 12.43
CA LEU A 22 -44.93 -28.55 13.06
C LEU A 22 -43.67 -28.51 12.18
N LEU A 23 -43.82 -28.64 10.85
CA LEU A 23 -42.74 -28.48 9.87
C LEU A 23 -42.23 -27.03 9.81
N LEU A 24 -43.10 -26.04 9.98
CA LEU A 24 -42.71 -24.62 10.01
C LEU A 24 -41.94 -24.24 11.28
N VAL A 25 -42.25 -24.89 12.41
CA VAL A 25 -41.55 -24.74 13.70
C VAL A 25 -40.20 -25.47 13.71
N MET A 26 -40.05 -26.53 12.89
CA MET A 26 -38.80 -27.27 12.72
C MET A 26 -37.84 -26.64 11.70
N ILE A 27 -38.21 -25.54 11.05
CA ILE A 27 -37.24 -24.71 10.33
C ILE A 27 -36.38 -24.05 11.42
N PRO A 28 -35.09 -24.37 11.53
CA PRO A 28 -34.22 -23.65 12.45
C PRO A 28 -34.25 -22.18 12.02
N LEU A 29 -34.96 -21.36 12.79
CA LEU A 29 -34.75 -19.92 12.85
C LEU A 29 -33.30 -19.75 13.31
N LYS A 30 -32.36 -19.74 12.35
CA LYS A 30 -31.10 -19.06 12.54
C LYS A 30 -31.52 -17.63 12.86
N SER A 31 -31.55 -17.31 14.15
CA SER A 31 -31.59 -15.94 14.62
C SER A 31 -30.40 -15.26 13.95
N PHE A 32 -30.65 -14.53 12.87
CA PHE A 32 -29.68 -13.62 12.26
C PHE A 32 -29.59 -12.38 13.16
N SER A 33 -29.24 -12.58 14.43
CA SER A 33 -28.61 -11.50 15.17
C SER A 33 -27.22 -11.38 14.56
N GLN A 34 -27.05 -10.41 13.66
CA GLN A 34 -25.73 -10.10 13.13
C GLN A 34 -24.84 -9.75 14.31
N SER A 35 -23.78 -10.53 14.52
CA SER A 35 -22.78 -10.22 15.52
C SER A 35 -22.21 -8.83 15.27
N THR A 36 -21.85 -8.11 16.33
CA THR A 36 -21.27 -6.76 16.24
C THR A 36 -20.09 -6.71 15.26
N GLY A 37 -19.29 -7.78 15.18
CA GLY A 37 -18.20 -7.89 14.21
C GLY A 37 -18.65 -7.92 12.75
N GLU A 38 -19.74 -8.63 12.43
CA GLU A 38 -20.30 -8.68 11.09
C GLU A 38 -20.78 -7.29 10.64
N LEU A 39 -21.53 -6.58 11.50
CA LEU A 39 -21.98 -5.21 11.26
C LEU A 39 -20.81 -4.23 11.08
N THR A 40 -19.73 -4.41 11.86
CA THR A 40 -18.51 -3.59 11.75
C THR A 40 -17.85 -3.79 10.39
N THR A 41 -17.71 -5.04 9.94
CA THR A 41 -17.11 -5.33 8.63
C THR A 41 -17.97 -4.82 7.47
N ASP A 42 -19.29 -4.87 7.57
CA ASP A 42 -20.18 -4.28 6.57
C ASP A 42 -20.02 -2.76 6.49
N SER A 43 -19.85 -2.10 7.64
CA SER A 43 -19.58 -0.66 7.70
C SER A 43 -18.22 -0.29 7.08
N LEU A 44 -17.17 -1.09 7.34
CA LEU A 44 -15.86 -0.92 6.70
C LEU A 44 -15.94 -1.10 5.18
N VAL A 45 -16.64 -2.13 4.70
CA VAL A 45 -16.87 -2.33 3.26
C VAL A 45 -17.66 -1.18 2.65
N LYS A 46 -18.71 -0.69 3.34
CA LYS A 46 -19.51 0.46 2.91
C LYS A 46 -18.67 1.73 2.81
N MET A 47 -17.67 1.91 3.67
CA MET A 47 -16.71 3.01 3.60
C MET A 47 -15.72 2.89 2.43
N GLY A 48 -15.58 1.69 1.85
CA GLY A 48 -14.76 1.42 0.67
C GLY A 48 -13.50 0.62 0.94
N PHE A 49 -13.29 0.10 2.16
CA PHE A 49 -12.17 -0.80 2.45
C PHE A 49 -12.33 -2.12 1.71
N GLU A 50 -11.21 -2.68 1.27
CA GLU A 50 -11.14 -3.96 0.55
C GLU A 50 -10.51 -5.04 1.41
N ASN A 51 -10.63 -6.30 0.96
CA ASN A 51 -10.10 -7.48 1.64
C ASN A 51 -10.50 -7.58 3.13
N VAL A 52 -11.71 -7.12 3.45
CA VAL A 52 -12.17 -7.02 4.84
C VAL A 52 -12.47 -8.41 5.40
N ARG A 53 -11.96 -8.71 6.59
CA ARG A 53 -12.21 -9.95 7.34
C ARG A 53 -12.36 -9.64 8.81
N TRP A 54 -12.92 -10.58 9.55
CA TRP A 54 -12.89 -10.53 10.99
C TRP A 54 -12.96 -11.93 11.59
N THR A 55 -12.50 -12.08 12.83
CA THR A 55 -12.71 -13.25 13.66
C THR A 55 -12.85 -12.81 15.12
N ASP A 56 -13.49 -13.63 15.94
CA ASP A 56 -13.73 -13.35 17.35
C ASP A 56 -13.36 -14.60 18.16
N THR A 57 -12.17 -14.60 18.76
CA THR A 57 -11.71 -15.68 19.63
C THR A 57 -11.96 -15.31 21.10
N PRO A 58 -11.83 -16.24 22.05
CA PRO A 58 -11.91 -15.91 23.47
C PRO A 58 -10.86 -14.86 23.89
N GLU A 59 -9.67 -14.88 23.28
CA GLU A 59 -8.55 -14.01 23.65
C GLU A 59 -8.56 -12.65 22.94
N GLU A 60 -9.06 -12.57 21.70
CA GLU A 60 -9.02 -11.33 20.93
C GLU A 60 -10.11 -11.25 19.85
N ARG A 61 -10.49 -10.02 19.50
CA ARG A 61 -11.28 -9.71 18.31
C ARG A 61 -10.37 -9.10 17.24
N VAL A 62 -10.30 -9.74 16.08
CA VAL A 62 -9.38 -9.31 15.01
C VAL A 62 -10.17 -8.85 13.80
N TYR A 63 -9.86 -7.67 13.28
CA TYR A 63 -10.33 -7.16 12.00
C TYR A 63 -9.16 -7.07 11.02
N VAL A 64 -9.43 -7.30 9.74
CA VAL A 64 -8.46 -7.10 8.65
C VAL A 64 -9.05 -6.10 7.68
N VAL A 65 -8.24 -5.16 7.21
CA VAL A 65 -8.60 -4.23 6.14
C VAL A 65 -7.45 -4.02 5.16
N GLU A 66 -7.78 -3.76 3.91
CA GLU A 66 -6.89 -3.13 2.93
C GLU A 66 -7.45 -1.75 2.61
N ASN A 67 -6.64 -0.71 2.86
CA ASN A 67 -7.08 0.64 2.57
C ASN A 67 -6.92 0.95 1.07
N SER A 68 -8.08 1.01 0.42
CA SER A 68 -8.28 1.51 -0.94
C SER A 68 -9.21 2.73 -0.99
N ALA A 69 -9.78 3.15 0.14
CA ALA A 69 -10.70 4.27 0.19
C ALA A 69 -9.98 5.63 0.33
N TYR A 70 -8.80 5.64 0.98
CA TYR A 70 -8.07 6.86 1.30
C TYR A 70 -6.67 6.85 0.66
N LYS A 71 -6.29 7.98 0.07
CA LYS A 71 -4.98 8.18 -0.57
C LYS A 71 -3.83 7.99 0.42
N ILE A 72 -3.98 8.57 1.61
CA ILE A 72 -2.99 8.48 2.70
C ILE A 72 -3.34 7.27 3.57
N GLN A 73 -2.40 6.34 3.70
CA GLN A 73 -2.59 5.08 4.43
C GLN A 73 -2.94 5.32 5.90
N ALA A 74 -2.19 6.16 6.60
CA ALA A 74 -2.45 6.50 8.00
C ALA A 74 -3.85 7.10 8.24
N LEU A 75 -4.34 7.95 7.33
CA LEU A 75 -5.70 8.50 7.41
C LEU A 75 -6.78 7.42 7.23
N GLY A 76 -6.56 6.50 6.29
CA GLY A 76 -7.45 5.35 6.10
C GLY A 76 -7.49 4.44 7.33
N ILE A 77 -6.32 4.15 7.92
CA ILE A 77 -6.22 3.35 9.15
C ILE A 77 -6.97 4.02 10.30
N ARG A 78 -6.79 5.33 10.50
CA ARG A 78 -7.55 6.09 11.49
C ARG A 78 -9.05 5.95 11.27
N LYS A 79 -9.52 6.14 10.04
CA LYS A 79 -10.96 6.02 9.73
C LYS A 79 -11.49 4.60 9.97
N ALA A 80 -10.67 3.57 9.80
CA ALA A 80 -11.04 2.21 10.16
C ALA A 80 -11.16 2.04 11.69
N VAL A 81 -10.22 2.61 12.45
CA VAL A 81 -10.26 2.64 13.92
C VAL A 81 -11.51 3.38 14.42
N ASP A 82 -11.79 4.58 13.90
CA ASP A 82 -13.01 5.37 14.23
C ASP A 82 -14.27 4.50 14.05
N ILE A 83 -14.37 3.76 12.94
CA ILE A 83 -15.51 2.87 12.67
C ILE A 83 -15.57 1.73 13.70
N ILE A 84 -14.46 1.03 13.95
CA ILE A 84 -14.42 -0.09 14.90
C ILE A 84 -14.81 0.36 16.30
N GLN A 85 -14.31 1.52 16.75
CA GLN A 85 -14.66 2.10 18.04
C GLN A 85 -16.15 2.47 18.10
N SER A 86 -16.69 3.13 17.07
CA SER A 86 -18.10 3.53 17.02
C SER A 86 -19.07 2.34 17.04
N MET A 87 -18.64 1.18 16.54
CA MET A 87 -19.42 -0.06 16.55
C MET A 87 -19.31 -0.85 17.86
N GLY A 88 -18.38 -0.48 18.75
CA GLY A 88 -18.18 -1.08 20.06
C GLY A 88 -16.97 -2.02 20.13
N LEU A 89 -16.05 -1.71 21.04
CA LEU A 89 -14.89 -2.55 21.36
C LEU A 89 -15.29 -3.70 22.31
N PRO A 90 -14.59 -4.85 22.25
CA PRO A 90 -14.76 -5.92 23.23
C PRO A 90 -14.38 -5.46 24.65
N LYS A 91 -15.16 -5.86 25.67
CA LYS A 91 -14.98 -5.42 27.07
C LYS A 91 -13.87 -6.15 27.84
N ASP A 92 -13.61 -7.42 27.53
CA ASP A 92 -12.72 -8.27 28.33
C ASP A 92 -11.62 -8.97 27.51
N LYS A 93 -11.37 -8.48 26.30
CA LYS A 93 -10.35 -9.04 25.39
C LYS A 93 -9.78 -7.99 24.46
N SER A 94 -8.58 -8.24 23.91
CA SER A 94 -7.95 -7.26 23.03
C SER A 94 -8.68 -7.13 21.69
N CYS A 95 -8.64 -5.94 21.10
CA CYS A 95 -9.08 -5.70 19.74
C CYS A 95 -7.86 -5.44 18.86
N LYS A 96 -7.73 -6.16 17.75
CA LYS A 96 -6.63 -6.01 16.80
C LYS A 96 -7.14 -5.65 15.42
N LEU A 97 -6.51 -4.66 14.79
CA LEU A 97 -6.71 -4.30 13.40
C LEU A 97 -5.44 -4.63 12.61
N ILE A 98 -5.53 -5.54 11.65
CA ILE A 98 -4.43 -5.88 10.74
C ILE A 98 -4.64 -5.15 9.41
N VAL A 99 -3.63 -4.38 9.00
CA VAL A 99 -3.66 -3.64 7.74
C VAL A 99 -2.83 -4.37 6.71
N THR A 100 -3.45 -4.65 5.57
CA THR A 100 -2.83 -5.39 4.46
C THR A 100 -2.57 -4.48 3.25
N ASN A 101 -1.60 -4.87 2.43
CA ASN A 101 -1.35 -4.28 1.12
C ASN A 101 -1.17 -5.40 0.11
N TYR A 102 -2.01 -5.42 -0.93
CA TYR A 102 -2.16 -6.54 -1.86
C TYR A 102 -2.35 -7.87 -1.12
N ASN A 103 -3.23 -7.91 -0.11
CA ASN A 103 -3.49 -9.07 0.77
C ASN A 103 -2.30 -9.55 1.65
N ILE A 104 -1.18 -8.83 1.69
CA ILE A 104 -0.04 -9.16 2.56
C ILE A 104 -0.06 -8.24 3.79
N PRO A 105 -0.04 -8.76 5.03
CA PRO A 105 -0.09 -7.94 6.24
C PRO A 105 1.17 -7.07 6.39
N GLN A 106 0.98 -5.78 6.63
CA GLN A 106 2.05 -4.78 6.73
C GLN A 106 2.28 -4.38 8.18
N VAL A 107 1.21 -3.96 8.87
CA VAL A 107 1.20 -3.48 10.27
C VAL A 107 -0.05 -3.96 10.99
N SER A 108 0.01 -4.02 12.31
CA SER A 108 -1.13 -4.24 13.19
C SER A 108 -1.30 -3.07 14.16
N LEU A 109 -2.54 -2.87 14.60
CA LEU A 109 -2.90 -1.97 15.69
C LEU A 109 -3.60 -2.81 16.74
N THR A 110 -3.13 -2.77 17.98
CA THR A 110 -3.70 -3.54 19.08
C THR A 110 -4.17 -2.60 20.18
N TYR A 111 -5.44 -2.74 20.55
CA TYR A 111 -6.06 -2.13 21.71
C TYR A 111 -6.28 -3.20 22.78
N GLN A 112 -5.91 -2.89 24.01
CA GLN A 112 -6.15 -3.76 25.16
C GLN A 112 -6.94 -2.98 26.20
N PRO A 113 -8.15 -3.43 26.58
CA PRO A 113 -8.97 -2.71 27.54
C PRO A 113 -8.28 -2.69 28.91
N LEU A 114 -8.22 -1.52 29.56
CA LEU A 114 -7.76 -1.39 30.94
C LEU A 114 -8.91 -1.69 31.91
N ALA A 115 -8.62 -2.28 33.07
CA ALA A 115 -9.64 -2.57 34.06
C ALA A 115 -10.23 -1.25 34.61
N GLY A 116 -11.53 -1.03 34.41
CA GLY A 116 -12.23 0.19 34.84
C GLY A 116 -12.41 1.25 33.75
N ASP A 117 -12.04 0.97 32.51
CA ASP A 117 -12.17 1.90 31.38
C ASP A 117 -13.65 2.21 31.08
N THR A 118 -14.11 3.33 31.62
CA THR A 118 -15.40 3.97 31.30
C THR A 118 -15.19 5.20 30.41
N THR A 119 -13.95 5.43 29.98
CA THR A 119 -13.50 6.59 29.23
C THR A 119 -13.60 6.41 27.72
N VAL A 120 -13.67 7.54 27.00
CA VAL A 120 -13.60 7.59 25.54
C VAL A 120 -12.23 7.10 25.09
N VAL A 121 -12.19 5.98 24.37
CA VAL A 121 -10.94 5.39 23.86
C VAL A 121 -10.30 6.33 22.84
N ASN A 122 -9.09 6.77 23.13
CA ASN A 122 -8.33 7.69 22.29
C ASN A 122 -7.40 6.94 21.33
N GLY A 123 -6.90 7.65 20.32
CA GLY A 123 -5.87 7.11 19.42
C GLY A 123 -4.59 6.69 20.14
N GLU A 124 -4.35 7.22 21.35
CA GLU A 124 -3.22 6.89 22.24
C GLU A 124 -3.26 5.44 22.74
N ASP A 125 -4.45 4.85 22.84
CA ASP A 125 -4.61 3.51 23.44
C ASP A 125 -4.26 2.39 22.46
N TRP A 126 -4.17 2.70 21.16
CA TRP A 126 -3.82 1.73 20.11
C TRP A 126 -2.31 1.61 19.95
N LYS A 127 -1.74 0.45 20.30
CA LYS A 127 -0.34 0.14 19.99
C LYS A 127 -0.21 -0.25 18.51
N VAL A 128 0.48 0.57 17.74
CA VAL A 128 0.80 0.28 16.32
C VAL A 128 2.13 -0.44 16.26
N SER A 129 2.21 -1.51 15.48
CA SER A 129 3.42 -2.31 15.35
C SER A 129 3.56 -2.93 13.97
N TYR A 130 4.79 -3.13 13.51
CA TYR A 130 5.05 -4.02 12.38
C TYR A 130 4.73 -5.45 12.73
N ASP A 131 4.82 -5.87 13.98
CA ASP A 131 4.48 -7.22 14.41
C ASP A 131 2.98 -7.49 14.27
N ILE A 132 2.66 -8.63 13.68
CA ILE A 132 1.28 -9.06 13.42
C ILE A 132 0.85 -10.10 14.46
N GLY A 133 1.79 -10.92 14.93
CA GLY A 133 1.53 -12.10 15.75
C GLY A 133 0.71 -13.19 15.06
N ASP A 134 0.28 -14.18 15.84
CA ASP A 134 -0.42 -15.39 15.37
C ASP A 134 -1.87 -15.14 14.92
N SER A 135 -2.40 -13.95 15.21
CA SER A 135 -3.75 -13.49 14.84
C SER A 135 -4.00 -13.60 13.34
N TRP A 136 -2.96 -13.40 12.51
CA TRP A 136 -3.06 -13.51 11.06
C TRP A 136 -3.44 -14.92 10.61
N ASP A 137 -2.86 -15.95 11.22
CA ASP A 137 -3.09 -17.34 10.82
C ASP A 137 -4.49 -17.83 11.13
N LYS A 138 -5.12 -17.24 12.16
CA LYS A 138 -6.52 -17.44 12.50
C LYS A 138 -7.42 -16.74 11.48
N VAL A 139 -7.26 -15.43 11.32
CA VAL A 139 -8.19 -14.60 10.51
C VAL A 139 -8.04 -14.80 8.99
N LYS A 140 -6.88 -15.27 8.49
CA LYS A 140 -6.68 -15.51 7.05
C LYS A 140 -7.54 -16.65 6.49
N LYS A 141 -8.08 -17.51 7.36
CA LYS A 141 -8.99 -18.60 7.00
C LYS A 141 -10.43 -18.13 6.84
N GLU A 142 -10.77 -16.98 7.45
CA GLU A 142 -12.12 -16.43 7.43
C GLU A 142 -12.51 -15.88 6.06
N LYS A 143 -13.82 -15.86 5.81
CA LYS A 143 -14.39 -15.37 4.56
C LYS A 143 -14.03 -13.91 4.33
N LYS A 144 -13.48 -13.63 3.15
CA LYS A 144 -13.12 -12.29 2.70
C LYS A 144 -14.31 -11.55 2.11
N LYS A 145 -14.55 -10.32 2.57
CA LYS A 145 -15.49 -9.38 1.97
C LYS A 145 -14.76 -8.36 1.09
N ASN A 146 -15.42 -7.94 0.01
CA ASN A 146 -14.92 -6.92 -0.92
C ASN A 146 -13.46 -7.15 -1.39
N SER A 147 -13.18 -8.32 -1.97
CA SER A 147 -11.84 -8.68 -2.47
C SER A 147 -11.27 -7.61 -3.43
N SER A 148 -9.99 -7.28 -3.33
CA SER A 148 -9.28 -6.41 -4.29
C SER A 148 -8.80 -7.14 -5.54
N LEU A 149 -8.80 -8.48 -5.52
CA LEU A 149 -8.36 -9.29 -6.66
C LEU A 149 -9.21 -9.04 -7.92
N PHE A 150 -8.54 -9.03 -9.07
CA PHE A 150 -9.10 -8.78 -10.41
C PHE A 150 -9.73 -7.40 -10.60
N LYS A 151 -9.61 -6.50 -9.63
CA LYS A 151 -10.07 -5.12 -9.77
C LYS A 151 -8.95 -4.26 -10.33
N VAL A 152 -9.34 -3.37 -11.24
CA VAL A 152 -8.42 -2.52 -11.99
C VAL A 152 -8.34 -1.13 -11.37
N ASP A 153 -7.13 -0.62 -11.28
CA ASP A 153 -6.80 0.75 -10.94
C ASP A 153 -6.17 1.45 -12.13
N ILE A 154 -6.65 2.65 -12.44
CA ILE A 154 -6.08 3.53 -13.45
C ILE A 154 -5.53 4.75 -12.72
N LEU A 155 -4.21 4.84 -12.64
CA LEU A 155 -3.50 5.89 -11.91
C LEU A 155 -2.75 6.80 -12.88
N VAL A 156 -2.97 8.11 -12.78
CA VAL A 156 -2.22 9.09 -13.57
C VAL A 156 -1.02 9.60 -12.78
N TYR A 157 0.18 9.42 -13.32
CA TYR A 157 1.43 9.88 -12.71
C TYR A 157 1.92 11.15 -13.42
N PRO A 158 1.69 12.35 -12.85
CA PRO A 158 2.35 13.56 -13.35
C PRO A 158 3.80 13.57 -12.85
N GLN A 159 4.75 13.70 -13.76
CA GLN A 159 6.18 13.66 -13.45
C GLN A 159 6.86 14.89 -14.05
N LEU A 160 7.53 15.66 -13.20
CA LEU A 160 8.30 16.83 -13.60
C LEU A 160 9.78 16.55 -13.36
N TYR A 161 10.54 16.52 -14.45
CA TYR A 161 11.99 16.43 -14.40
C TYR A 161 12.57 17.78 -14.83
N PHE A 162 13.62 18.20 -14.15
CA PHE A 162 14.43 19.31 -14.61
C PHE A 162 15.90 19.03 -14.36
N LYS A 163 16.76 19.64 -15.16
CA LYS A 163 18.20 19.53 -15.04
C LYS A 163 18.85 20.87 -15.39
N ASN A 164 19.93 21.18 -14.68
CA ASN A 164 20.75 22.35 -14.93
C ASN A 164 22.14 21.87 -15.31
N TYR A 165 22.35 21.63 -16.61
CA TYR A 165 23.63 21.15 -17.16
C TYR A 165 24.23 22.10 -18.20
N ILE A 166 23.49 23.11 -18.66
CA ILE A 166 23.90 23.97 -19.78
C ILE A 166 24.06 25.39 -19.24
N ILE A 167 25.18 26.05 -19.58
CA ILE A 167 25.48 27.40 -19.09
C ILE A 167 24.50 28.45 -19.64
N THR A 168 23.99 28.25 -20.86
CA THR A 168 23.12 29.20 -21.56
C THR A 168 21.64 29.15 -21.14
N GLN A 169 21.24 28.18 -20.32
CA GLN A 169 19.85 28.01 -19.86
C GLN A 169 19.83 27.62 -18.39
N ILE A 170 19.00 28.29 -17.58
CA ILE A 170 18.93 28.03 -16.14
C ILE A 170 18.38 26.62 -15.86
N TYR A 171 17.35 26.18 -16.59
CA TYR A 171 16.82 24.82 -16.47
C TYR A 171 16.32 24.30 -17.82
N GLN A 172 16.59 23.02 -18.07
CA GLN A 172 15.89 22.19 -19.04
C GLN A 172 14.81 21.41 -18.31
N ALA A 173 13.60 21.30 -18.86
CA ALA A 173 12.47 20.67 -18.19
C ALA A 173 11.73 19.65 -19.07
N LEU A 174 11.19 18.63 -18.43
CA LEU A 174 10.38 17.58 -19.03
C LEU A 174 9.16 17.32 -18.14
N LEU A 175 7.98 17.50 -18.70
CA LEU A 175 6.71 17.21 -18.04
C LEU A 175 6.03 16.03 -18.75
N GLU A 176 5.78 14.98 -17.98
CA GLU A 176 5.14 13.76 -18.45
C GLU A 176 3.86 13.50 -17.66
N PHE A 177 2.83 13.00 -18.34
CA PHE A 177 1.65 12.43 -17.72
C PHE A 177 1.57 10.96 -18.09
N SER A 178 1.79 10.09 -17.12
CA SER A 178 2.01 8.68 -17.38
C SER A 178 0.88 7.86 -16.75
N PRO A 179 -0.29 7.69 -17.42
CA PRO A 179 -1.35 6.79 -16.97
C PRO A 179 -0.82 5.36 -16.86
N ALA A 180 -1.09 4.71 -15.73
CA ALA A 180 -0.76 3.33 -15.47
C ALA A 180 -2.00 2.54 -15.08
N VAL A 181 -2.08 1.33 -15.59
CA VAL A 181 -3.04 0.32 -15.18
C VAL A 181 -2.37 -0.58 -14.14
N GLU A 182 -2.98 -0.70 -12.97
CA GLU A 182 -2.56 -1.58 -11.89
C GLU A 182 -3.64 -2.62 -11.60
N VAL A 183 -3.24 -3.89 -11.47
CA VAL A 183 -4.15 -5.00 -11.14
C VAL A 183 -3.44 -6.05 -10.30
N SER A 184 -4.18 -6.69 -9.40
CA SER A 184 -3.72 -7.83 -8.60
C SER A 184 -4.55 -9.06 -8.94
N LEU A 185 -3.91 -10.13 -9.41
CA LEU A 185 -4.61 -11.38 -9.76
C LEU A 185 -4.54 -12.42 -8.63
N TRP A 186 -3.52 -12.36 -7.77
CA TRP A 186 -3.39 -13.22 -6.59
C TRP A 186 -2.73 -12.48 -5.42
N PRO A 187 -2.79 -13.01 -4.18
CA PRO A 187 -2.21 -12.36 -3.00
C PRO A 187 -0.72 -12.02 -3.17
N GLY A 188 -0.38 -10.78 -2.84
CA GLY A 188 0.95 -10.20 -2.92
C GLY A 188 1.37 -9.74 -4.31
N MET A 189 0.64 -10.09 -5.36
CA MET A 189 0.99 -9.67 -6.72
C MET A 189 0.41 -8.30 -7.08
N LYS A 190 1.22 -7.51 -7.80
CA LYS A 190 0.80 -6.31 -8.51
C LYS A 190 1.40 -6.30 -9.92
N PHE A 191 0.55 -6.27 -10.93
CA PHE A 191 0.94 -5.93 -12.30
C PHE A 191 0.78 -4.43 -12.50
N THR A 192 1.75 -3.80 -13.15
CA THR A 192 1.70 -2.38 -13.52
C THR A 192 2.11 -2.22 -14.98
N GLY A 193 1.23 -1.69 -15.81
CA GLY A 193 1.52 -1.30 -17.19
C GLY A 193 1.27 0.19 -17.39
N GLN A 194 2.27 0.94 -17.83
CA GLN A 194 2.22 2.38 -17.96
C GLN A 194 2.52 2.82 -19.40
N ILE A 195 1.84 3.89 -19.84
CA ILE A 195 2.17 4.61 -21.07
C ILE A 195 2.58 6.02 -20.66
N VAL A 196 3.69 6.51 -21.20
CA VAL A 196 4.24 7.85 -20.94
C VAL A 196 3.76 8.80 -22.03
N PHE A 197 3.11 9.89 -21.63
CA PHE A 197 2.75 11.00 -22.53
C PHE A 197 3.59 12.23 -22.19
N PRO A 198 4.60 12.56 -22.99
CA PRO A 198 5.34 13.79 -22.81
C PRO A 198 4.47 14.98 -23.26
N VAL A 199 4.24 15.91 -22.35
CA VAL A 199 3.43 17.13 -22.60
C VAL A 199 4.34 18.32 -22.90
N TYR A 200 5.50 18.38 -22.26
CA TYR A 200 6.50 19.41 -22.51
C TYR A 200 7.88 18.79 -22.45
N ASN A 201 8.73 19.05 -23.45
CA ASN A 201 10.09 18.57 -23.50
C ASN A 201 11.00 19.68 -24.02
N ASP A 202 11.79 20.24 -23.11
CA ASP A 202 12.88 21.14 -23.42
C ASP A 202 14.20 20.49 -23.01
N GLY A 203 14.98 20.03 -24.00
CA GLY A 203 16.34 19.57 -23.78
C GLY A 203 16.51 18.13 -23.28
N TYR A 204 15.45 17.32 -23.26
CA TYR A 204 15.53 15.88 -22.89
C TYR A 204 15.69 14.94 -24.10
N GLY A 205 15.79 15.51 -25.30
CA GLY A 205 16.05 14.79 -26.55
C GLY A 205 14.79 14.24 -27.20
N GLU A 206 14.89 13.88 -28.47
CA GLU A 206 13.74 13.51 -29.31
C GLU A 206 13.00 12.26 -28.79
N THR A 207 13.73 11.31 -28.21
CA THR A 207 13.13 10.04 -27.73
C THR A 207 12.19 10.28 -26.55
N ALA A 208 12.54 11.19 -25.63
CA ALA A 208 11.69 11.58 -24.52
C ALA A 208 10.46 12.40 -24.97
N GLY A 209 10.45 12.91 -26.21
CA GLY A 209 9.31 13.63 -26.78
C GLY A 209 8.28 12.73 -27.46
N LYS A 210 8.48 11.41 -27.49
CA LYS A 210 7.56 10.46 -28.13
C LYS A 210 6.70 9.75 -27.09
N ILE A 211 5.46 9.44 -27.44
CA ILE A 211 4.63 8.54 -26.63
C ILE A 211 5.27 7.16 -26.67
N HIS A 212 5.50 6.56 -25.50
CA HIS A 212 6.10 5.24 -25.38
C HIS A 212 5.63 4.50 -24.13
N PRO A 213 5.78 3.17 -24.07
CA PRO A 213 5.57 2.44 -22.83
C PRO A 213 6.55 2.90 -21.73
N GLY A 214 6.07 2.97 -20.49
CA GLY A 214 6.88 3.28 -19.30
C GLY A 214 7.18 2.01 -18.52
N TYR A 215 6.83 2.02 -17.24
CA TYR A 215 6.87 0.81 -16.41
C TYR A 215 5.97 -0.30 -16.98
N LEU A 216 6.55 -1.48 -17.18
CA LEU A 216 5.83 -2.71 -17.46
C LEU A 216 6.38 -3.78 -16.52
N THR A 217 5.72 -3.98 -15.39
CA THR A 217 6.30 -4.69 -14.24
C THR A 217 5.31 -5.65 -13.60
N LEU A 218 5.85 -6.75 -13.08
CA LEU A 218 5.16 -7.70 -12.22
C LEU A 218 5.91 -7.76 -10.89
N ALA A 219 5.29 -7.25 -9.84
CA ALA A 219 5.82 -7.27 -8.48
C ALA A 219 5.10 -8.33 -7.65
N GLN A 220 5.85 -9.07 -6.84
CA GLN A 220 5.34 -10.01 -5.85
C GLN A 220 5.88 -9.64 -4.47
N LYS A 221 4.96 -9.32 -3.57
CA LYS A 221 5.23 -9.04 -2.16
C LYS A 221 5.11 -10.29 -1.32
N PHE A 222 5.99 -10.38 -0.33
CA PHE A 222 6.03 -11.43 0.66
C PHE A 222 6.26 -10.83 2.04
N ARG A 223 5.74 -11.53 3.04
CA ARG A 223 6.14 -11.35 4.43
C ARG A 223 6.77 -12.64 4.90
N LEU A 224 8.07 -12.62 5.14
CA LEU A 224 8.87 -13.75 5.57
C LEU A 224 8.87 -13.83 7.11
N PRO A 225 9.36 -14.94 7.71
CA PRO A 225 9.56 -15.04 9.15
C PRO A 225 10.36 -13.85 9.72
N TYR A 226 10.17 -13.57 11.01
CA TYR A 226 10.81 -12.43 11.70
C TYR A 226 10.42 -11.05 11.15
N ASN A 227 9.22 -10.90 10.59
CA ASN A 227 8.69 -9.62 10.09
C ASN A 227 9.51 -9.00 8.94
N ILE A 228 10.32 -9.80 8.24
CA ILE A 228 11.02 -9.35 7.03
C ILE A 228 10.00 -9.16 5.91
N GLN A 229 9.94 -7.96 5.36
CA GLN A 229 9.15 -7.64 4.17
C GLN A 229 10.04 -7.77 2.94
N SER A 230 9.56 -8.48 1.94
CA SER A 230 10.28 -8.70 0.68
C SER A 230 9.40 -8.38 -0.51
N THR A 231 9.97 -7.76 -1.53
CA THR A 231 9.31 -7.53 -2.82
C THR A 231 10.27 -7.92 -3.93
N VAL A 232 9.83 -8.84 -4.78
CA VAL A 232 10.52 -9.19 -6.03
C VAL A 232 9.77 -8.54 -7.16
N THR A 233 10.46 -7.78 -8.01
CA THR A 233 9.87 -7.15 -9.19
C THR A 233 10.64 -7.57 -10.43
N ILE A 234 9.91 -7.97 -11.47
CA ILE A 234 10.48 -8.21 -12.80
C ILE A 234 9.82 -7.31 -13.83
N GLY A 235 10.57 -6.89 -14.84
CA GLY A 235 10.04 -6.15 -15.98
C GLY A 235 10.90 -4.97 -16.38
N MET A 236 10.26 -3.90 -16.81
CA MET A 236 10.89 -2.68 -17.31
C MET A 236 10.83 -1.57 -16.26
N PHE A 237 11.98 -1.01 -15.95
CA PHE A 237 12.19 0.00 -14.92
C PHE A 237 12.56 1.35 -15.56
N ASP A 238 12.78 2.37 -14.73
CA ASP A 238 13.34 3.64 -15.20
C ASP A 238 14.82 3.51 -15.62
N TYR A 239 15.41 4.64 -16.01
CA TYR A 239 16.76 4.73 -16.59
C TYR A 239 16.99 3.79 -17.78
N ASN A 240 15.93 3.46 -18.53
CA ASN A 240 15.99 2.54 -19.67
C ASN A 240 16.62 1.19 -19.27
N THR A 241 16.11 0.61 -18.19
CA THR A 241 16.58 -0.69 -17.70
C THR A 241 15.45 -1.71 -17.68
N TYR A 242 15.80 -2.98 -17.86
CA TYR A 242 14.87 -4.10 -17.72
C TYR A 242 15.56 -5.27 -17.02
N GLY A 243 14.83 -6.05 -16.24
CA GLY A 243 15.38 -7.19 -15.53
C GLY A 243 14.62 -7.51 -14.26
N ALA A 244 15.35 -7.81 -13.19
CA ALA A 244 14.80 -8.20 -11.89
C ALA A 244 15.38 -7.35 -10.76
N ASP A 245 14.55 -7.07 -9.77
CA ASP A 245 14.86 -6.31 -8.56
C ASP A 245 14.31 -7.04 -7.33
N LEU A 246 15.13 -7.17 -6.30
CA LEU A 246 14.74 -7.69 -5.00
C LEU A 246 14.95 -6.58 -3.96
N ASN A 247 13.89 -6.26 -3.24
CA ASN A 247 13.89 -5.33 -2.12
C ASN A 247 13.53 -6.04 -0.82
N LEU A 248 14.30 -5.80 0.23
CA LEU A 248 14.19 -6.38 1.56
C LEU A 248 14.13 -5.26 2.60
N PHE A 249 13.22 -5.40 3.56
CA PHE A 249 13.06 -4.48 4.67
C PHE A 249 12.87 -5.28 5.97
N TYR A 250 13.67 -4.97 6.98
CA TYR A 250 13.62 -5.62 8.27
C TYR A 250 13.50 -4.58 9.39
N PRO A 251 12.34 -4.46 10.05
CA PRO A 251 12.19 -3.62 11.23
C PRO A 251 12.76 -4.32 12.48
N PHE A 252 13.54 -3.60 13.28
CA PHE A 252 13.96 -4.09 14.60
C PHE A 252 12.80 -4.01 15.60
N LYS A 253 12.95 -4.64 16.78
CA LYS A 253 11.92 -4.66 17.83
C LYS A 253 11.45 -3.28 18.30
N ASP A 254 12.33 -2.29 18.30
CA ASP A 254 12.02 -0.89 18.64
C ASP A 254 11.27 -0.17 17.50
N GLU A 255 11.29 -0.72 16.28
CA GLU A 255 10.62 -0.24 15.06
C GLU A 255 11.06 1.15 14.57
N ARG A 256 11.74 1.93 15.42
CA ARG A 256 12.45 3.17 15.05
C ARG A 256 13.63 2.85 14.16
N PHE A 257 14.29 1.73 14.43
CA PHE A 257 15.39 1.25 13.63
C PHE A 257 14.90 0.19 12.63
N SER A 258 15.42 0.23 11.42
CA SER A 258 15.24 -0.84 10.44
C SER A 258 16.47 -0.99 9.53
N LEU A 259 16.59 -2.14 8.89
CA LEU A 259 17.54 -2.40 7.82
C LEU A 259 16.79 -2.48 6.48
N GLU A 260 17.39 -1.90 5.44
CA GLU A 260 16.95 -2.06 4.06
C GLU A 260 18.07 -2.65 3.21
N GLY A 261 17.70 -3.57 2.33
CA GLY A 261 18.61 -4.23 1.41
C GLY A 261 17.94 -4.35 0.05
N ARG A 262 18.67 -4.00 -1.00
CA ARG A 262 18.17 -4.02 -2.37
C ARG A 262 19.24 -4.54 -3.31
N ILE A 263 18.87 -5.39 -4.25
CA ILE A 263 19.75 -5.88 -5.30
C ILE A 263 18.97 -6.02 -6.59
N GLY A 264 19.56 -5.56 -7.69
CA GLY A 264 18.97 -5.68 -9.02
C GLY A 264 19.96 -6.27 -10.02
N TYR A 265 19.44 -7.06 -10.96
CA TYR A 265 20.15 -7.58 -12.13
C TYR A 265 19.40 -7.12 -13.37
N VAL A 266 20.00 -6.22 -14.14
CA VAL A 266 19.31 -5.47 -15.20
C VAL A 266 20.15 -5.33 -16.46
N GLY A 267 19.50 -5.41 -17.62
CA GLY A 267 20.03 -4.98 -18.92
C GLY A 267 19.58 -3.56 -19.25
N PHE A 268 20.20 -2.98 -20.28
CA PHE A 268 19.82 -1.65 -20.78
C PHE A 268 18.95 -1.78 -22.02
N GLY A 269 17.80 -1.10 -22.02
CA GLY A 269 16.91 -1.03 -23.16
C GLY A 269 15.98 0.17 -23.08
N TYR A 270 15.74 0.82 -24.21
CA TYR A 270 14.92 2.02 -24.32
C TYR A 270 13.85 1.87 -25.39
N TRP A 271 12.80 2.66 -25.25
CA TRP A 271 11.73 2.74 -26.23
C TRP A 271 11.99 3.86 -27.23
N HIS A 272 11.80 3.58 -28.52
CA HIS A 272 11.68 4.59 -29.55
C HIS A 272 10.26 4.55 -30.13
N GLY A 273 9.37 5.34 -29.52
CA GLY A 273 7.92 5.13 -29.69
C GLY A 273 7.52 3.77 -29.14
N PHE A 274 6.94 2.91 -29.97
CA PHE A 274 6.57 1.52 -29.61
C PHE A 274 7.58 0.46 -30.05
N LYS A 275 8.78 0.86 -30.48
CA LYS A 275 9.87 -0.06 -30.85
C LYS A 275 10.86 -0.16 -29.70
N PHE A 276 10.97 -1.33 -29.08
CA PHE A 276 11.94 -1.58 -28.02
C PHE A 276 13.32 -1.88 -28.61
N ARG A 277 14.35 -1.20 -28.11
CA ARG A 277 15.75 -1.47 -28.44
C ARG A 277 16.47 -1.85 -27.17
N TYR A 278 17.12 -3.00 -27.15
CA TYR A 278 17.84 -3.52 -26.00
C TYR A 278 19.28 -3.87 -26.36
N ASN A 279 20.09 -4.01 -25.32
CA ASN A 279 21.48 -4.45 -25.39
C ASN A 279 21.65 -5.69 -24.51
N ASP A 280 22.47 -6.64 -24.94
CA ASP A 280 22.75 -7.89 -24.22
C ASP A 280 23.71 -7.72 -23.02
N LYS A 281 24.10 -6.47 -22.72
CA LYS A 281 24.93 -6.14 -21.55
C LYS A 281 24.06 -6.01 -20.29
N TYR A 282 24.28 -6.91 -19.34
CA TYR A 282 23.67 -6.86 -18.02
C TYR A 282 24.63 -6.28 -16.98
N THR A 283 24.07 -5.61 -15.99
CA THR A 283 24.76 -5.07 -14.83
C THR A 283 23.97 -5.40 -13.56
N THR A 284 24.63 -5.13 -12.43
CA THR A 284 24.04 -5.25 -11.09
C THR A 284 24.21 -3.94 -10.34
N TYR A 285 23.20 -3.59 -9.57
CA TYR A 285 23.23 -2.54 -8.58
C TYR A 285 22.78 -3.12 -7.24
N TRP A 286 23.22 -2.52 -6.15
CA TRP A 286 22.79 -2.92 -4.82
C TRP A 286 22.79 -1.74 -3.86
N SER A 287 21.97 -1.81 -2.82
CA SER A 287 21.92 -0.83 -1.74
C SER A 287 21.70 -1.59 -0.44
N VAL A 288 22.50 -1.30 0.58
CA VAL A 288 22.31 -1.84 1.93
C VAL A 288 22.46 -0.70 2.91
N GLY A 289 21.54 -0.57 3.85
CA GLY A 289 21.63 0.47 4.85
C GLY A 289 20.68 0.34 6.02
N GLY A 290 20.88 1.26 6.96
CA GLY A 290 20.07 1.37 8.17
C GLY A 290 19.23 2.64 8.14
N ASN A 291 18.06 2.55 8.77
CA ASN A 291 17.14 3.65 8.93
C ASN A 291 16.89 3.90 10.41
N PHE A 292 16.71 5.17 10.78
CA PHE A 292 16.23 5.60 12.09
C PHE A 292 15.03 6.55 11.91
N TYR A 293 13.91 6.25 12.56
CA TYR A 293 12.72 7.10 12.57
C TYR A 293 12.62 7.83 13.91
N TRP A 294 12.62 9.16 13.87
CA TRP A 294 12.44 10.03 15.02
C TRP A 294 10.96 10.43 15.15
N PRO A 295 10.20 9.84 16.09
CA PRO A 295 8.74 10.01 16.14
C PRO A 295 8.31 11.44 16.48
N ARG A 296 9.06 12.14 17.34
CA ARG A 296 8.72 13.51 17.79
C ARG A 296 8.51 14.50 16.64
N TYR A 297 9.24 14.31 15.53
CA TYR A 297 9.19 15.21 14.39
C TYR A 297 8.76 14.51 13.09
N ASN A 298 8.29 13.26 13.16
CA ASN A 298 8.01 12.42 12.00
C ASN A 298 9.14 12.45 10.95
N THR A 299 10.39 12.33 11.42
CA THR A 299 11.59 12.49 10.59
C THR A 299 12.36 11.18 10.50
N GLN A 300 12.64 10.72 9.29
CA GLN A 300 13.41 9.53 8.99
C GLN A 300 14.84 9.91 8.55
N PHE A 301 15.82 9.23 9.11
CA PHE A 301 17.21 9.27 8.70
C PHE A 301 17.56 7.94 8.03
N LYS A 302 18.25 8.00 6.90
CA LYS A 302 18.72 6.82 6.17
C LYS A 302 20.21 6.96 5.90
N LEU A 303 20.97 5.89 6.14
CA LEU A 303 22.38 5.80 5.78
C LEU A 303 22.61 4.50 5.02
N ARG A 304 23.12 4.60 3.79
CA ARG A 304 23.22 3.46 2.87
C ARG A 304 24.57 3.44 2.17
N ALA A 305 25.10 2.22 2.02
CA ALA A 305 26.14 1.93 1.06
C ALA A 305 25.47 1.43 -0.23
N GLU A 306 25.83 2.00 -1.36
CA GLU A 306 25.18 1.78 -2.65
C GLU A 306 26.22 1.50 -3.74
N GLN A 307 25.92 0.56 -4.63
CA GLN A 307 26.56 0.44 -5.94
C GLN A 307 25.51 0.72 -7.01
N TYR A 308 25.83 1.60 -7.93
CA TYR A 308 24.92 2.07 -8.97
C TYR A 308 25.17 1.37 -10.31
N LEU A 309 24.42 1.75 -11.35
CA LEU A 309 24.44 1.10 -12.66
C LEU A 309 25.82 1.09 -13.33
N LEU A 310 26.63 2.15 -13.15
CA LEU A 310 27.98 2.26 -13.73
C LEU A 310 29.07 1.70 -12.82
N LYS A 311 28.69 0.91 -11.80
CA LYS A 311 29.56 0.23 -10.83
C LYS A 311 30.30 1.13 -9.85
N GLU A 312 30.00 2.42 -9.84
CA GLU A 312 30.44 3.32 -8.80
C GLU A 312 29.83 2.92 -7.46
N LYS A 313 30.67 2.88 -6.43
CA LYS A 313 30.28 2.55 -5.05
C LYS A 313 30.33 3.80 -4.22
N GLY A 314 29.32 4.00 -3.38
CA GLY A 314 29.22 5.21 -2.59
C GLY A 314 28.39 5.06 -1.34
N VAL A 315 28.34 6.16 -0.60
CA VAL A 315 27.52 6.32 0.59
C VAL A 315 26.48 7.40 0.31
N ARG A 316 25.23 7.10 0.66
CA ARG A 316 24.12 8.04 0.60
C ARG A 316 23.53 8.23 2.00
N PHE A 317 23.34 9.48 2.37
CA PHE A 317 22.61 9.88 3.56
C PHE A 317 21.34 10.64 3.16
N GLU A 318 20.23 10.36 3.84
CA GLU A 318 18.97 11.09 3.65
C GLU A 318 18.36 11.45 4.99
N MET A 319 17.80 12.66 5.09
CA MET A 319 16.96 13.12 6.19
C MET A 319 15.63 13.57 5.62
N ILE A 320 14.53 12.89 5.95
CA ILE A 320 13.21 13.10 5.36
C ILE A 320 12.20 13.34 6.46
N ARG A 321 11.56 14.51 6.46
CA ARG A 321 10.40 14.80 7.32
C ARG A 321 9.10 14.50 6.58
N HIS A 322 8.24 13.73 7.23
CA HIS A 322 6.94 13.34 6.71
C HIS A 322 5.82 14.17 7.34
N PHE A 323 4.96 14.72 6.48
CA PHE A 323 3.70 15.35 6.82
C PHE A 323 2.56 14.51 6.23
N ARG A 324 1.33 14.76 6.66
CA ARG A 324 0.14 14.05 6.16
C ARG A 324 0.05 14.02 4.62
N TYR A 325 0.28 15.15 3.97
CA TYR A 325 0.12 15.32 2.51
C TYR A 325 1.42 15.66 1.79
N ALA A 326 2.56 15.66 2.47
CA ALA A 326 3.83 16.01 1.86
C ALA A 326 5.00 15.29 2.55
N SER A 327 6.12 15.14 1.86
CA SER A 327 7.38 14.73 2.45
C SER A 327 8.50 15.59 1.89
N ILE A 328 9.29 16.14 2.79
CA ILE A 328 10.38 17.04 2.48
C ILE A 328 11.65 16.40 3.01
N GLY A 329 12.68 16.28 2.18
CA GLY A 329 13.93 15.69 2.61
C GLY A 329 15.15 16.33 2.00
N PHE A 330 16.27 16.08 2.63
CA PHE A 330 17.60 16.43 2.16
C PHE A 330 18.39 15.15 1.96
N TYR A 331 19.29 15.16 0.99
CA TYR A 331 20.21 14.05 0.79
C TYR A 331 21.61 14.56 0.48
N ALA A 332 22.58 13.75 0.84
CA ALA A 332 23.97 13.90 0.46
C ALA A 332 24.50 12.55 -0.02
N VAL A 333 25.31 12.56 -1.07
CA VAL A 333 25.86 11.34 -1.67
C VAL A 333 27.29 11.57 -2.13
N LYS A 334 28.12 10.54 -1.94
CA LYS A 334 29.50 10.50 -2.43
C LYS A 334 29.83 9.09 -2.89
N ALA A 335 30.31 8.95 -4.12
CA ALA A 335 30.76 7.69 -4.69
C ALA A 335 32.17 7.81 -5.26
N GLU A 336 32.81 6.65 -5.44
CA GLU A 336 34.04 6.49 -6.20
C GLU A 336 33.84 7.02 -7.63
N HIS A 337 34.85 7.73 -8.15
CA HIS A 337 34.85 8.28 -9.51
C HIS A 337 33.79 9.36 -9.83
N ALA A 338 32.96 9.75 -8.86
CA ALA A 338 31.93 10.76 -9.03
C ALA A 338 32.11 11.93 -8.05
N ASN A 339 31.78 13.14 -8.50
CA ASN A 339 31.78 14.30 -7.61
C ASN A 339 30.72 14.13 -6.51
N SER A 340 31.01 14.66 -5.33
CA SER A 340 30.02 14.68 -4.24
C SER A 340 28.81 15.50 -4.67
N ASN A 341 27.62 15.01 -4.35
CA ASN A 341 26.37 15.68 -4.70
C ASN A 341 25.43 15.69 -3.50
N GLY A 342 24.47 16.58 -3.52
CA GLY A 342 23.45 16.71 -2.48
C GLY A 342 22.34 17.61 -2.95
N GLY A 343 21.27 17.67 -2.18
CA GLY A 343 20.13 18.50 -2.52
C GLY A 343 18.90 18.17 -1.69
N PHE A 344 17.74 18.53 -2.21
CA PHE A 344 16.47 18.34 -1.51
C PHE A 344 15.45 17.63 -2.38
N LYS A 345 14.52 16.97 -1.70
CA LYS A 345 13.40 16.22 -2.26
C LYS A 345 12.12 16.80 -1.69
N PHE A 346 11.15 17.02 -2.55
CA PHE A 346 9.84 17.48 -2.15
C PHE A 346 8.80 16.65 -2.89
N ILE A 347 7.96 15.93 -2.15
CA ILE A 347 6.86 15.13 -2.70
C ILE A 347 5.56 15.57 -2.04
N VAL A 348 4.53 15.78 -2.85
CA VAL A 348 3.17 16.14 -2.39
C VAL A 348 2.17 15.10 -2.84
N ALA A 349 1.24 14.77 -1.95
CA ALA A 349 0.13 13.88 -2.25
C ALA A 349 -0.88 14.58 -3.15
N LEU A 350 -1.29 13.88 -4.21
CA LEU A 350 -2.21 14.43 -5.20
C LEU A 350 -3.67 14.15 -4.82
N PRO A 351 -4.58 15.12 -5.04
CA PRO A 351 -6.01 14.89 -4.91
C PRO A 351 -6.53 13.98 -6.05
N PRO A 352 -7.75 13.43 -5.92
CA PRO A 352 -8.56 13.37 -4.69
C PRO A 352 -7.88 12.64 -3.51
N TYR A 353 -8.35 12.86 -2.28
CA TYR A 353 -7.81 12.16 -1.09
C TYR A 353 -8.68 10.99 -0.62
N LYS A 354 -9.92 10.93 -1.12
CA LYS A 354 -10.89 9.87 -0.85
C LYS A 354 -11.46 9.37 -2.17
N TYR A 355 -11.61 8.07 -2.27
CA TYR A 355 -12.15 7.37 -3.42
C TYR A 355 -13.03 6.24 -2.95
N LYS A 356 -14.02 5.90 -3.76
CA LYS A 356 -14.82 4.70 -3.53
C LYS A 356 -15.01 3.99 -4.84
N ARG A 357 -14.52 2.76 -4.92
CA ARG A 357 -14.77 1.90 -6.07
C ARG A 357 -16.19 1.35 -5.99
N HIS A 358 -16.89 1.38 -7.11
CA HIS A 358 -18.18 0.70 -7.23
C HIS A 358 -17.97 -0.67 -7.92
N LYS A 359 -18.09 -1.74 -7.14
CA LYS A 359 -17.95 -3.14 -7.62
C LYS A 359 -16.63 -3.33 -8.40
N TYR A 360 -16.70 -3.70 -9.68
CA TYR A 360 -15.55 -3.97 -10.56
C TYR A 360 -15.24 -2.83 -11.53
N ILE A 361 -15.93 -1.68 -11.42
CA ILE A 361 -15.62 -0.52 -12.27
C ILE A 361 -14.19 -0.06 -11.94
N PRO A 362 -13.32 0.15 -12.94
CA PRO A 362 -11.97 0.65 -12.71
C PRO A 362 -11.98 1.94 -11.90
N ARG A 363 -11.17 1.99 -10.84
CA ARG A 363 -11.00 3.22 -10.06
C ARG A 363 -9.98 4.09 -10.77
N VAL A 364 -10.39 5.32 -11.12
CA VAL A 364 -9.50 6.31 -11.74
C VAL A 364 -9.05 7.29 -10.66
N SER A 365 -7.74 7.52 -10.57
CA SER A 365 -7.13 8.39 -9.57
C SER A 365 -5.78 8.92 -10.07
N THR A 366 -5.20 9.85 -9.33
CA THR A 366 -3.79 10.23 -9.46
C THR A 366 -2.87 9.21 -8.78
N SER A 367 -1.56 9.28 -8.99
CA SER A 367 -0.58 8.57 -8.16
C SER A 367 -0.67 8.97 -6.68
N LEU A 368 0.06 8.29 -5.78
CA LEU A 368 0.11 8.70 -4.37
C LEU A 368 0.54 10.16 -4.24
N GLY A 369 1.59 10.52 -4.96
CA GLY A 369 2.12 11.87 -5.01
C GLY A 369 3.00 12.08 -6.21
N THR A 370 3.30 13.34 -6.45
CA THR A 370 4.33 13.80 -7.39
C THR A 370 5.35 14.62 -6.64
N GLY A 371 6.58 14.64 -7.14
CA GLY A 371 7.64 15.35 -6.46
C GLY A 371 8.81 15.67 -7.36
N ILE A 372 9.68 16.49 -6.79
CA ILE A 372 10.90 16.96 -7.42
C ILE A 372 12.10 16.58 -6.56
N THR A 373 13.21 16.28 -7.23
CA THR A 373 14.53 16.18 -6.59
C THR A 373 15.40 17.26 -7.21
N TYR A 374 15.85 18.20 -6.40
CA TYR A 374 16.84 19.18 -6.79
C TYR A 374 18.23 18.65 -6.46
N ASN A 375 19.13 18.73 -7.44
CA ASN A 375 20.54 18.39 -7.28
C ASN A 375 21.35 19.70 -7.27
N ALA A 376 22.18 19.89 -6.25
CA ALA A 376 23.09 21.05 -6.18
C ALA A 376 24.28 20.91 -7.13
N GLY A 377 24.76 19.67 -7.34
CA GLY A 377 25.81 19.36 -8.30
C GLY A 377 25.25 19.12 -9.70
N ASN A 378 26.12 19.28 -10.71
CA ASN A 378 25.83 19.05 -12.12
C ASN A 378 26.12 17.60 -12.58
N GLU A 379 26.19 16.65 -11.65
CA GLU A 379 26.48 15.24 -11.96
C GLU A 379 25.33 14.61 -12.77
N LYS A 380 25.65 14.10 -13.96
CA LYS A 380 24.68 13.63 -14.96
C LYS A 380 24.71 12.12 -15.18
N TYR A 381 25.87 11.49 -15.00
CA TYR A 381 26.14 10.13 -15.44
C TYR A 381 26.05 9.14 -14.28
N TYR A 382 26.63 9.50 -13.14
CA TYR A 382 26.70 8.65 -11.95
C TYR A 382 25.46 8.74 -11.05
N TYR A 383 25.44 7.91 -9.99
CA TYR A 383 24.39 7.81 -8.96
C TYR A 383 23.03 7.32 -9.47
N LYS A 384 23.02 6.56 -10.58
CA LYS A 384 21.78 6.03 -11.16
C LYS A 384 21.48 4.66 -10.59
N MET A 385 20.38 4.57 -9.85
CA MET A 385 19.79 3.32 -9.38
C MET A 385 18.31 3.33 -9.77
N PRO A 386 17.85 2.34 -10.54
CA PRO A 386 16.47 2.31 -11.00
C PRO A 386 15.44 2.27 -9.88
N TYR A 387 14.28 2.89 -10.04
CA TYR A 387 13.06 2.53 -9.31
C TYR A 387 12.38 1.37 -10.04
N SER A 388 11.98 0.32 -9.31
CA SER A 388 11.40 -0.88 -9.92
C SER A 388 9.89 -0.80 -10.13
N ASN A 389 9.19 0.17 -9.54
CA ASN A 389 7.78 0.42 -9.77
C ASN A 389 7.46 1.91 -9.95
N ALA A 390 6.43 2.22 -10.74
CA ALA A 390 5.91 3.59 -10.91
C ALA A 390 5.49 4.25 -9.58
N SER A 391 4.95 3.44 -8.65
CA SER A 391 4.47 3.89 -7.35
C SER A 391 5.59 4.15 -6.33
N ASP A 392 6.84 3.80 -6.63
CA ASP A 392 7.93 3.89 -5.67
C ASP A 392 8.33 5.35 -5.43
N ASN A 393 8.10 5.82 -4.21
CA ASN A 393 8.49 7.15 -3.76
C ASN A 393 8.61 7.19 -2.23
N ILE A 394 9.17 8.28 -1.69
CA ILE A 394 9.44 8.40 -0.25
C ILE A 394 8.16 8.40 0.61
N MET A 395 7.04 8.90 0.08
CA MET A 395 5.76 8.85 0.80
C MET A 395 5.26 7.40 0.89
N GLN A 396 5.33 6.66 -0.22
CA GLN A 396 4.91 5.26 -0.28
C GLN A 396 5.75 4.36 0.63
N GLN A 397 7.04 4.63 0.75
CA GLN A 397 7.93 3.91 1.67
C GLN A 397 7.55 4.13 3.15
N ASN A 398 7.05 5.32 3.50
CA ASN A 398 6.64 5.65 4.88
C ASN A 398 5.16 5.28 5.18
N SER A 399 4.38 4.88 4.17
CA SER A 399 2.94 4.62 4.27
C SER A 399 2.52 3.68 5.41
N PHE A 400 3.38 2.71 5.77
CA PHE A 400 3.12 1.73 6.83
C PHE A 400 4.05 1.89 8.03
N ASN A 401 4.63 3.08 8.26
CA ASN A 401 5.45 3.32 9.44
C ASN A 401 4.58 3.42 10.71
N PRO A 402 4.81 2.58 11.74
CA PRO A 402 3.99 2.56 12.96
C PRO A 402 3.91 3.90 13.68
N TYR A 403 5.04 4.62 13.79
CA TYR A 403 5.11 5.91 14.46
C TYR A 403 4.41 7.01 13.66
N PHE A 404 4.53 7.00 12.34
CA PHE A 404 3.79 7.93 11.50
C PHE A 404 2.28 7.71 11.61
N ILE A 405 1.83 6.45 11.52
CA ILE A 405 0.43 6.07 11.70
C ILE A 405 -0.05 6.51 13.09
N LYS A 406 0.73 6.22 14.13
CA LYS A 406 0.43 6.64 15.50
C LYS A 406 0.23 8.15 15.56
N SER A 407 1.14 8.95 14.99
CA SER A 407 1.03 10.42 15.00
C SER A 407 -0.26 10.94 14.36
N GLU A 408 -0.80 10.25 13.35
CA GLU A 408 -2.06 10.60 12.68
C GLU A 408 -3.32 10.18 13.47
N LEU A 409 -3.19 9.19 14.36
CA LEU A 409 -4.23 8.85 15.34
C LEU A 409 -4.32 9.88 16.48
N LEU A 410 -3.23 10.60 16.78
CA LEU A 410 -3.16 11.54 17.91
C LEU A 410 -3.53 12.97 17.55
N ASN A 411 -3.00 13.48 16.44
CA ASN A 411 -2.88 14.93 16.27
C ASN A 411 -4.11 15.62 15.67
N PHE A 412 -5.23 14.94 15.48
CA PHE A 412 -6.40 15.48 14.79
C PHE A 412 -7.66 14.75 15.19
#